data_AF-A0A4R9VJX5-F1
#
_entry.id   AF-A0A4R9VJX5-F1
#
_cell.length_a   1.000
_cell.length_b   1.000
_cell.length_c   1.000
_cell.angle_alpha   90.00
_cell.angle_beta   90.00
_cell.angle_gamma   90.00
#
_symmetry.space_group_name_H-M   'P 1'
#
loop_
_entity.id
_entity.type
_entity.pdbx_description
1 polymer ?
#
loop_
_entity_poly.entity_id
_entity_poly.type
_entity_poly.pdbx_seq_one_letter_code
_entity_poly.pdbx_strand_id
1 'polypeptide(L)'
;SDLLRRILLSSLPGAAVKYIEIEGVLHEFSAIDNVVEDVSTIIMNIKKLALKIYSEEDKTLEIDVKDEGEVTASDITHDSDVEILNPEIKIATVSKGGHLKIRLVANKGRGYALAEQ
;
A
#
# COMPACT_ATOMS: atom_id res chain seq x y z
N SER A 1 -2.08 7.54 30.75
CA SER A 1 -2.18 6.35 29.88
C SER A 1 -1.86 6.63 28.41
N ASP A 2 -1.95 7.88 27.94
CA ASP A 2 -1.76 8.22 26.51
C ASP A 2 -0.32 8.49 26.06
N LEU A 3 0.60 8.82 26.98
CA LEU A 3 2.02 9.04 26.64
C LEU A 3 2.74 7.75 26.22
N LEU A 4 2.46 6.63 26.89
CA LEU A 4 3.02 5.32 26.53
C LEU A 4 2.49 4.84 25.18
N ARG A 5 1.20 5.02 24.89
CA ARG A 5 0.61 4.69 23.58
C ARG A 5 1.23 5.53 22.45
N ARG A 6 1.45 6.82 22.70
CA ARG A 6 2.04 7.74 21.72
C ARG A 6 3.53 7.44 21.46
N ILE A 7 4.30 7.11 22.49
CA ILE A 7 5.71 6.72 22.37
C ILE A 7 5.85 5.37 21.66
N LEU A 8 5.03 4.37 22.00
CA LEU A 8 5.04 3.08 21.29
C LEU A 8 4.68 3.26 19.81
N LEU A 9 3.63 4.02 19.49
CA LEU A 9 3.23 4.27 18.10
C LEU A 9 4.24 5.15 17.32
N SER A 10 4.99 6.04 17.97
CA SER A 10 6.03 6.86 17.32
C SER A 10 7.41 6.21 17.28
N SER A 11 7.59 5.03 17.89
CA SER A 11 8.89 4.33 17.97
C SER A 11 8.88 2.92 17.39
N LEU A 12 7.76 2.47 16.81
CA LEU A 12 7.78 1.24 16.02
C LEU A 12 8.66 1.50 14.78
N PRO A 13 9.81 0.82 14.62
CA PRO A 13 10.44 0.73 13.31
C PRO A 13 9.41 0.10 12.38
N GLY A 14 8.99 0.84 11.37
CA GLY A 14 7.91 0.43 10.48
C GLY A 14 8.30 0.74 9.05
N ALA A 15 8.18 -0.24 8.17
CA ALA A 15 8.26 0.07 6.75
C ALA A 15 6.96 0.74 6.32
N ALA A 16 7.08 1.81 5.53
CA ALA A 16 5.94 2.56 5.04
C ALA A 16 6.09 2.81 3.53
N VAL A 17 4.96 2.84 2.84
CA VAL A 17 4.90 3.23 1.43
C VAL A 17 5.13 4.74 1.33
N LYS A 18 6.14 5.15 0.55
CA LYS A 18 6.48 6.54 0.24
C LYS A 18 5.76 7.05 -1.00
N TYR A 19 5.74 6.23 -2.05
CA TYR A 19 5.19 6.60 -3.36
C TYR A 19 4.24 5.52 -3.86
N ILE A 20 3.17 5.96 -4.51
CA ILE A 20 2.16 5.12 -5.16
C ILE A 20 2.00 5.67 -6.58
N GLU A 21 2.19 4.81 -7.56
CA GLU A 21 1.92 5.06 -8.97
C GLU A 21 0.86 4.07 -9.43
N ILE A 22 -0.25 4.58 -9.97
CA ILE A 22 -1.37 3.76 -10.45
C ILE A 22 -1.52 4.00 -11.95
N GLU A 23 -1.54 2.94 -12.75
CA GLU A 23 -1.70 3.06 -14.20
C GLU A 23 -3.09 3.59 -14.55
N GLY A 24 -3.14 4.52 -15.52
CA GLY A 24 -4.41 5.09 -16.00
C GLY A 24 -5.04 6.15 -15.09
N VAL A 25 -4.38 6.52 -13.98
CA VAL A 25 -4.88 7.54 -13.04
C VAL A 25 -4.28 8.90 -13.34
N LEU A 26 -5.14 9.91 -13.54
CA LEU A 26 -4.73 11.30 -13.78
C LEU A 26 -4.54 12.10 -12.47
N HIS A 27 -5.34 11.81 -11.45
CA HIS A 27 -5.28 12.47 -10.14
C HIS A 27 -5.89 11.60 -9.03
N GLU A 28 -5.58 11.91 -7.77
CA GLU A 28 -5.94 11.12 -6.57
C GLU A 28 -7.45 10.98 -6.25
N PHE A 29 -8.29 11.67 -7.03
CA PHE A 29 -9.75 11.67 -6.91
C PHE A 29 -10.44 11.02 -8.12
N SER A 30 -9.71 10.39 -9.03
CA SER A 30 -10.30 9.72 -10.18
C SER A 30 -10.81 8.32 -9.81
N ALA A 31 -11.77 7.84 -10.59
CA ALA A 31 -12.09 6.41 -10.64
C ALA A 31 -11.11 5.71 -11.60
N ILE A 32 -10.98 4.39 -11.45
CA ILE A 32 -10.28 3.51 -12.39
C ILE A 32 -11.33 2.66 -13.07
N ASP A 33 -11.30 2.57 -14.40
CA ASP A 33 -12.27 1.79 -15.15
C ASP A 33 -12.27 0.33 -14.69
N ASN A 34 -13.47 -0.19 -14.40
CA ASN A 34 -13.70 -1.56 -13.93
C ASN A 34 -13.01 -1.90 -12.59
N VAL A 35 -12.74 -0.91 -11.74
CA VAL A 35 -12.38 -1.10 -10.33
C VAL A 35 -13.47 -0.48 -9.47
N VAL A 36 -13.89 -1.20 -8.42
CA VAL A 36 -15.03 -0.77 -7.58
C VAL A 36 -14.66 0.42 -6.70
N GLU A 37 -13.46 0.42 -6.13
CA GLU A 37 -12.94 1.47 -5.29
C GLU A 37 -12.35 2.63 -6.11
N ASP A 38 -12.51 3.86 -5.61
CA ASP A 38 -11.81 5.03 -6.13
C ASP A 38 -10.34 5.07 -5.67
N VAL A 39 -9.54 5.92 -6.31
CA VAL A 39 -8.10 6.05 -5.99
C VAL A 39 -7.86 6.42 -4.52
N SER A 40 -8.68 7.30 -3.96
CA SER A 40 -8.57 7.70 -2.55
C SER A 40 -8.78 6.51 -1.60
N THR A 41 -9.75 5.65 -1.87
CA THR A 41 -10.04 4.44 -1.10
C THR A 41 -8.89 3.44 -1.22
N ILE A 42 -8.34 3.25 -2.43
CA ILE A 42 -7.18 2.39 -2.68
C ILE A 42 -5.97 2.89 -1.87
N ILE A 43 -5.66 4.19 -1.92
CA ILE A 43 -4.59 4.81 -1.12
C ILE A 43 -4.82 4.57 0.38
N MET A 44 -6.06 4.70 0.85
CA MET A 44 -6.37 4.46 2.26
C MET A 44 -6.24 3.00 2.68
N ASN A 45 -6.53 2.05 1.77
CA ASN A 45 -6.31 0.63 2.02
C ASN A 45 -4.82 0.29 2.03
N ILE A 46 -4.03 0.84 1.10
CA ILE A 46 -2.56 0.68 1.06
C ILE A 46 -1.92 1.20 2.35
N LYS A 47 -2.41 2.31 2.93
CA LYS A 47 -1.92 2.83 4.22
C LYS A 47 -2.14 1.89 5.41
N LYS A 48 -3.01 0.88 5.29
CA LYS A 48 -3.21 -0.15 6.32
C LYS A 48 -2.22 -1.31 6.20
N LEU A 49 -1.44 -1.39 5.11
CA LEU A 49 -0.42 -2.42 4.92
C LEU A 49 0.62 -2.34 6.05
N ALA A 50 0.86 -3.48 6.68
CA ALA A 50 1.92 -3.66 7.65
C ALA A 50 3.08 -4.37 6.94
N LEU A 51 4.14 -3.61 6.69
CA LEU A 51 5.32 -4.09 5.98
C LEU A 51 6.49 -4.24 6.97
N LYS A 52 7.31 -5.25 6.72
CA LYS A 52 8.63 -5.38 7.32
C LYS A 52 9.67 -5.43 6.19
N ILE A 53 10.61 -4.49 6.22
CA ILE A 53 11.67 -4.39 5.21
C ILE A 53 13.02 -4.59 5.91
N TYR A 54 13.81 -5.53 5.39
CA TYR A 54 15.13 -5.89 5.93
C TYR A 54 16.25 -5.01 5.36
N SER A 55 16.05 -4.42 4.18
CA SER A 55 16.96 -3.47 3.56
C SER A 55 16.81 -2.04 4.09
N GLU A 56 17.86 -1.24 3.98
CA GLU A 56 17.82 0.21 4.22
C GLU A 56 17.49 1.00 2.93
N GLU A 57 17.51 0.33 1.77
CA GLU A 57 17.18 0.90 0.46
C GLU A 57 15.67 0.93 0.20
N ASP A 58 15.24 1.81 -0.70
CA ASP A 58 13.87 1.84 -1.20
C ASP A 58 13.56 0.53 -1.97
N LYS A 59 12.43 -0.10 -1.63
CA LYS A 59 11.93 -1.33 -2.25
C LYS A 59 10.72 -1.05 -3.10
N THR A 60 10.70 -1.62 -4.29
CA THR A 60 9.55 -1.57 -5.18
C THR A 60 8.67 -2.80 -4.91
N LEU A 61 7.36 -2.56 -4.75
CA LEU A 61 6.34 -3.60 -4.73
C LEU A 61 5.36 -3.34 -5.89
N GLU A 62 4.77 -4.39 -6.44
CA GLU A 62 3.89 -4.28 -7.60
C GLU A 62 2.60 -5.08 -7.40
N ILE A 63 1.48 -4.52 -7.88
CA ILE A 63 0.21 -5.20 -8.06
C ILE A 63 -0.08 -5.15 -9.56
N ASP A 64 -0.30 -6.29 -10.20
CA ASP A 64 -0.73 -6.39 -11.59
C ASP A 64 -1.79 -7.51 -11.69
N VAL A 65 -3.06 -7.13 -11.54
CA VAL A 65 -4.18 -8.08 -11.49
C VAL A 65 -5.18 -7.75 -12.61
N LYS A 66 -5.49 -8.76 -13.43
CA LYS A 66 -6.43 -8.68 -14.56
C LYS A 66 -7.68 -9.54 -14.38
N ASP A 67 -7.65 -10.42 -13.39
CA ASP A 67 -8.76 -11.32 -13.10
C ASP A 67 -9.85 -10.59 -12.32
N GLU A 68 -11.10 -10.99 -12.56
CA GLU A 68 -12.24 -10.50 -11.80
C GLU A 68 -12.19 -11.04 -10.37
N GLY A 69 -12.24 -10.16 -9.37
CA GLY A 69 -12.20 -10.57 -7.98
C GLY A 69 -11.68 -9.52 -7.01
N GLU A 70 -11.58 -9.94 -5.75
CA GLU A 70 -10.97 -9.14 -4.70
C GLU A 70 -9.43 -9.19 -4.82
N VAL A 71 -8.81 -8.01 -4.81
CA VAL A 71 -7.36 -7.84 -4.74
C VAL A 71 -6.99 -7.55 -3.30
N THR A 72 -6.11 -8.39 -2.75
CA THR A 72 -5.65 -8.36 -1.37
C THR A 72 -4.16 -8.08 -1.29
N ALA A 73 -3.65 -7.87 -0.09
CA ALA A 73 -2.23 -7.64 0.13
C ALA A 73 -1.37 -8.85 -0.26
N SER A 74 -1.92 -10.08 -0.31
CA SER A 74 -1.18 -11.25 -0.81
C SER A 74 -0.93 -11.22 -2.31
N ASP A 75 -1.64 -10.39 -3.08
CA ASP A 75 -1.44 -10.25 -4.53
C ASP A 75 -0.29 -9.31 -4.88
N ILE A 76 0.35 -8.71 -3.86
CA ILE A 76 1.49 -7.81 -4.03
C ILE A 76 2.74 -8.66 -4.31
N THR A 77 3.38 -8.41 -5.45
CA THR A 77 4.69 -8.96 -5.79
C THR A 77 5.78 -8.12 -5.14
N HIS A 78 6.73 -8.79 -4.47
CA HIS A 78 7.84 -8.16 -3.78
C HIS A 78 9.07 -9.09 -3.74
N ASP A 79 10.24 -8.54 -3.40
CA ASP A 79 11.46 -9.33 -3.24
C ASP A 79 11.57 -9.97 -1.84
N SER A 80 12.66 -10.71 -1.62
CA SER A 80 12.92 -11.41 -0.35
C SER A 80 13.22 -10.49 0.84
N ASP A 81 13.49 -9.21 0.60
CA ASP A 81 13.80 -8.25 1.65
C ASP A 81 12.53 -7.57 2.19
N VAL A 82 11.37 -7.91 1.64
CA VAL A 82 10.06 -7.38 2.04
C VAL A 82 9.19 -8.53 2.55
N GLU A 83 8.50 -8.30 3.66
CA GLU A 83 7.52 -9.21 4.23
C GLU A 83 6.22 -8.46 4.51
N ILE A 84 5.11 -8.99 4.02
CA ILE A 84 3.75 -8.46 4.23
C ILE A 84 3.17 -9.18 5.45
N LEU A 85 2.91 -8.43 6.51
CA LEU A 85 2.49 -8.99 7.81
C LEU A 85 0.97 -9.20 7.93
N ASN A 86 0.20 -8.62 7.02
CA ASN A 86 -1.27 -8.68 6.98
C ASN A 86 -1.79 -8.95 5.55
N PRO A 87 -1.50 -10.14 4.98
CA PRO A 87 -1.83 -10.50 3.60
C PRO A 87 -3.35 -10.46 3.28
N GLU A 88 -4.20 -10.56 4.29
CA GLU A 88 -5.65 -10.61 4.17
C GLU A 88 -6.32 -9.25 3.93
N ILE A 89 -5.57 -8.14 4.01
CA ILE A 89 -6.16 -6.82 3.81
C ILE A 89 -6.57 -6.65 2.35
N LYS A 90 -7.85 -6.34 2.16
CA LYS A 90 -8.40 -5.90 0.88
C LYS A 90 -7.76 -4.58 0.44
N ILE A 91 -7.24 -4.56 -0.79
CA ILE A 91 -6.77 -3.35 -1.48
C ILE A 91 -7.88 -2.76 -2.34
N ALA A 92 -8.47 -3.59 -3.20
CA ALA A 92 -9.51 -3.20 -4.15
C ALA A 92 -10.32 -4.41 -4.65
N THR A 93 -11.32 -4.19 -5.49
CA THR A 93 -12.03 -5.21 -6.25
C THR A 93 -12.00 -4.85 -7.74
N VAL A 94 -11.49 -5.78 -8.55
CA VAL A 94 -11.47 -5.68 -10.01
C VAL A 94 -12.74 -6.34 -10.55
N SER A 95 -13.50 -5.58 -11.33
CA SER A 95 -14.68 -6.08 -12.06
C SER A 95 -14.24 -6.74 -13.36
N LYS A 96 -15.15 -7.52 -13.97
CA LYS A 96 -14.91 -8.21 -15.23
C LYS A 96 -14.30 -7.31 -16.32
N GLY A 97 -13.14 -7.71 -16.84
CA GLY A 97 -12.43 -6.97 -17.90
C GLY A 97 -11.64 -5.77 -17.39
N GLY A 98 -11.54 -5.57 -16.07
CA GLY A 98 -10.67 -4.58 -15.45
C GLY A 98 -9.22 -5.02 -15.35
N HIS A 99 -8.35 -4.04 -15.13
CA HIS A 99 -6.94 -4.24 -14.90
C HIS A 99 -6.48 -3.25 -13.85
N LEU A 100 -5.99 -3.75 -12.72
CA LEU A 100 -5.40 -2.93 -11.68
C LEU A 100 -3.89 -3.11 -11.71
N LYS A 101 -3.18 -2.04 -12.08
CA LYS A 101 -1.73 -2.00 -12.01
C LYS A 101 -1.26 -0.87 -11.11
N ILE A 102 -0.54 -1.24 -10.04
CA ILE A 102 -0.03 -0.31 -9.04
C ILE A 102 1.44 -0.62 -8.80
N ARG A 103 2.28 0.41 -8.81
CA ARG A 103 3.66 0.35 -8.35
C ARG A 103 3.77 1.13 -7.03
N LEU A 104 4.34 0.49 -6.02
CA LEU A 104 4.56 1.03 -4.69
C LEU A 104 6.05 1.13 -4.45
N VAL A 105 6.51 2.23 -3.84
CA VAL A 105 7.86 2.33 -3.30
C VAL A 105 7.75 2.43 -1.80
N ALA A 106 8.32 1.47 -1.08
CA ALA A 106 8.34 1.45 0.38
C ALA A 106 9.77 1.44 0.90
N ASN A 107 9.96 1.99 2.09
CA ASN A 107 11.24 2.00 2.75
C ASN A 107 11.04 1.81 4.25
N LYS A 108 12.11 1.37 4.92
CA LYS A 108 12.19 1.31 6.37
C LYS A 108 12.18 2.72 6.96
N GLY A 109 10.99 3.21 7.30
CA GLY A 109 10.81 4.45 8.05
C GLY A 109 11.09 4.29 9.54
N ARG A 110 11.48 5.38 10.19
CA ARG A 110 11.18 5.57 11.62
C ARG A 110 9.79 6.21 11.69
N GLY A 111 8.94 5.75 12.60
CA GLY A 111 7.49 6.00 12.59
C GLY A 111 7.04 7.44 12.27
N TYR A 112 5.83 7.52 11.72
CA TYR A 112 5.03 8.71 11.40
C TYR A 112 5.81 9.91 10.84
N ALA A 113 6.02 9.91 9.52
CA ALA A 113 6.28 11.16 8.80
C ALA A 113 4.97 11.96 8.78
N LEU A 114 4.94 13.06 9.54
CA LEU A 114 3.95 14.12 9.31
C LEU A 114 4.08 14.52 7.84
N ALA A 115 3.00 14.38 7.07
CA ALA A 115 2.92 15.05 5.78
C ALA A 115 3.02 16.55 6.07
N GLU A 116 4.17 17.16 5.78
CA GLU A 116 4.28 18.62 5.79
C GLU A 116 3.35 19.17 4.70
N GLN A 117 2.65 20.24 5.08
CA GLN A 117 1.55 20.89 4.37
C GLN A 117 1.93 21.41 2.99
#